data_AF-A0A075KBD4-F1
#
_entry.id   AF-A0A075KBD4-F1
#
_cell.length_a   1.000
_cell.length_b   1.000
_cell.length_c   1.000
_cell.angle_alpha   90.00
_cell.angle_beta   90.00
_cell.angle_gamma   90.00
#
_symmetry.space_group_name_H-M   'P 1'
#
loop_
_entity.id
_entity.type
_entity.pdbx_description
1 polymer ?
#
loop_
_entity_poly.entity_id
_entity_poly.type
_entity_poly.pdbx_seq_one_letter_code
_entity_poly.pdbx_strand_id
1 'polypeptide(L)'
;MSIFRTKSISALLAGAEQKGLKKTLGAMDLTLLGIGCIIGTGIFVLTGVAAAKYAGPALMISFVLSGLACAFAALAYAELAAMVPIAGSAYTYTYAALGEIIAWIVGWNLILEYSVGSSAVAAGWSGYVVGLLKSGGIELSKAYTAVPADGGIANVPAMFIALFLSLLLVRGTQESATLNKVLVAIKLLAVFIFLALAGPKVNVANWDPFMPYGFAGVASGAAIIFFAYIGFDAVATAAEECRNPNRDLPIGIIGSLVVCTILYIIVAAVLTGVVPYTELNNAEPVAYALRAIGYNMGSALVGTGAICGITTVLLVLMYGQSRIFFAMSRDGLIPAAISKVHPKYGTPHIITIVAGIAVALIAGFTPIGIIAELTNIGTLFAFAVASIGVLVLRYTKPELERPFRCPAVHIIAPLAVLSCGYLMYNLPYETWVRFFVWSGIGFVVYFLYGNKNSVLTKTDKAA
;
A
#
# COMPACT_ATOMS: atom_id res chain seq x y z
N MET A 1 26.99 -14.87 -19.29
CA MET A 1 25.73 -14.10 -19.19
C MET A 1 25.57 -13.66 -17.75
N SER A 2 25.68 -12.36 -17.45
CA SER A 2 25.53 -11.84 -16.09
C SER A 2 24.05 -11.77 -15.73
N ILE A 3 23.65 -12.32 -14.58
CA ILE A 3 22.28 -12.23 -14.04
C ILE A 3 22.01 -10.88 -13.34
N PHE A 4 23.05 -10.06 -13.14
CA PHE A 4 22.99 -8.76 -12.45
C PHE A 4 23.02 -7.57 -13.43
N ARG A 5 22.47 -7.73 -14.63
CA ARG A 5 22.44 -6.65 -15.64
C ARG A 5 21.61 -5.47 -15.15
N THR A 6 22.18 -4.28 -15.18
CA THR A 6 21.46 -3.05 -14.80
C THR A 6 20.92 -2.35 -16.02
N LYS A 7 19.75 -1.73 -15.89
CA LYS A 7 19.17 -0.92 -16.96
C LYS A 7 19.75 0.48 -16.91
N SER A 8 20.17 1.02 -18.05
CA SER A 8 20.68 2.39 -18.12
C SER A 8 19.60 3.39 -17.71
N ILE A 9 19.96 4.34 -16.84
CA ILE A 9 19.07 5.45 -16.45
C ILE A 9 18.75 6.33 -17.67
N SER A 10 19.68 6.54 -18.59
CA SER A 10 19.41 7.29 -19.82
C SER A 10 18.38 6.61 -20.71
N ALA A 11 18.42 5.28 -20.80
CA ALA A 11 17.42 4.50 -21.54
C ALA A 11 16.04 4.53 -20.87
N LEU A 12 16.01 4.57 -19.53
CA LEU A 12 14.78 4.75 -18.75
C LEU A 12 14.13 6.11 -19.00
N LEU A 13 14.93 7.20 -19.02
CA LEU A 13 14.47 8.56 -19.29
C LEU A 13 13.98 8.74 -20.73
N ALA A 14 14.72 8.24 -21.72
CA ALA A 14 14.36 8.33 -23.13
C ALA A 14 13.00 7.64 -23.44
N GLY A 15 12.69 6.54 -22.74
CA GLY A 15 11.40 5.86 -22.87
C GLY A 15 10.21 6.60 -22.24
N ALA A 16 10.46 7.56 -21.35
CA ALA A 16 9.42 8.36 -20.70
C ALA A 16 9.07 9.63 -21.47
N GLU A 17 10.05 10.28 -22.13
CA GLU A 17 9.82 11.47 -22.95
C GLU A 17 8.86 11.21 -24.13
N GLN A 18 8.80 9.98 -24.64
CA GLN A 18 7.89 9.63 -25.75
C GLN A 18 6.39 9.67 -25.40
N LYS A 19 5.98 9.84 -24.12
CA LYS A 19 4.57 9.66 -23.69
C LYS A 19 3.73 10.93 -23.45
N GLY A 20 4.28 12.14 -23.58
CA GLY A 20 3.46 13.36 -23.74
C GLY A 20 2.42 13.69 -22.65
N LEU A 21 2.63 13.28 -21.39
CA LEU A 21 1.73 13.62 -20.28
C LEU A 21 1.84 15.11 -19.89
N LYS A 22 0.71 15.75 -19.60
CA LYS A 22 0.69 17.16 -19.16
C LYS A 22 1.17 17.26 -17.71
N LYS A 23 2.29 17.97 -17.51
CA LYS A 23 2.84 18.27 -16.17
C LYS A 23 1.99 19.31 -15.45
N THR A 24 1.04 18.86 -14.63
CA THR A 24 0.06 19.74 -13.97
C THR A 24 0.17 19.74 -12.45
N LEU A 25 0.70 18.67 -11.86
CA LEU A 25 0.73 18.45 -10.41
C LEU A 25 1.89 19.21 -9.74
N GLY A 26 1.61 19.84 -8.60
CA GLY A 26 2.62 20.41 -7.70
C GLY A 26 2.71 19.67 -6.35
N ALA A 27 3.54 20.17 -5.45
CA ALA A 27 3.77 19.54 -4.14
C ALA A 27 2.49 19.28 -3.34
N MET A 28 1.54 20.22 -3.29
CA MET A 28 0.29 20.04 -2.54
C MET A 28 -0.61 18.97 -3.17
N ASP A 29 -0.65 18.89 -4.50
CA ASP A 29 -1.42 17.85 -5.21
C ASP A 29 -0.84 16.46 -4.91
N LEU A 30 0.49 16.35 -4.89
CA LEU A 30 1.20 15.11 -4.56
C LEU A 30 1.04 14.71 -3.09
N THR A 31 1.06 15.68 -2.15
CA THR A 31 0.77 15.41 -0.74
C THR A 31 -0.66 14.90 -0.56
N LEU A 32 -1.65 15.54 -1.19
CA LEU A 32 -3.04 15.08 -1.14
C LEU A 32 -3.20 13.70 -1.79
N LEU A 33 -2.51 13.44 -2.90
CA LEU A 33 -2.48 12.12 -3.53
C LEU A 33 -1.91 11.08 -2.57
N GLY A 34 -0.79 11.37 -1.91
CA GLY A 34 -0.20 10.48 -0.90
C GLY A 34 -1.15 10.21 0.25
N ILE A 35 -1.76 11.25 0.84
CA ILE A 35 -2.78 11.11 1.90
C ILE A 35 -3.96 10.25 1.41
N GLY A 36 -4.39 10.45 0.16
CA GLY A 36 -5.46 9.68 -0.47
C GLY A 36 -5.14 8.19 -0.62
N CYS A 37 -3.88 7.84 -0.81
CA CYS A 37 -3.43 6.45 -0.95
C CYS A 37 -3.18 5.79 0.41
N ILE A 38 -2.66 6.55 1.38
CA ILE A 38 -2.29 6.06 2.71
C ILE A 38 -3.55 5.86 3.58
N ILE A 39 -4.47 6.85 3.63
CA ILE A 39 -5.69 6.77 4.44
C ILE A 39 -6.72 5.82 3.80
N GLY A 40 -6.77 4.60 4.35
CA GLY A 40 -7.73 3.56 3.99
C GLY A 40 -7.94 2.52 5.09
N THR A 41 -8.02 1.25 4.68
CA THR A 41 -8.36 0.12 5.56
C THR A 41 -7.43 -0.06 6.75
N GLY A 42 -6.16 0.35 6.63
CA GLY A 42 -5.22 0.28 7.74
C GLY A 42 -5.70 1.05 8.97
N ILE A 43 -6.03 2.33 8.81
CA ILE A 43 -6.51 3.15 9.92
C ILE A 43 -7.96 2.85 10.31
N PHE A 44 -8.82 2.57 9.32
CA PHE A 44 -10.25 2.38 9.56
C PHE A 44 -10.61 1.00 10.12
N VAL A 45 -9.84 -0.05 9.81
CA VAL A 45 -10.16 -1.44 10.19
C VAL A 45 -9.03 -2.07 11.01
N LEU A 46 -7.81 -2.10 10.48
CA LEU A 46 -6.71 -2.83 11.11
C LEU A 46 -6.30 -2.24 12.46
N THR A 47 -6.53 -0.94 12.70
CA THR A 47 -6.34 -0.30 14.01
C THR A 47 -7.09 -1.04 15.12
N GLY A 48 -8.35 -1.43 14.89
CA GLY A 48 -9.14 -2.12 15.90
C GLY A 48 -8.64 -3.54 16.15
N VAL A 49 -8.32 -4.27 15.08
CA VAL A 49 -7.74 -5.62 15.16
C VAL A 49 -6.39 -5.60 15.89
N ALA A 50 -5.52 -4.64 15.56
CA ALA A 50 -4.21 -4.48 16.15
C ALA A 50 -4.27 -4.06 17.63
N ALA A 51 -5.19 -3.15 17.98
CA ALA A 51 -5.45 -2.78 19.36
C ALA A 51 -5.92 -4.00 20.17
N ALA A 52 -6.91 -4.73 19.64
CA ALA A 52 -7.52 -5.84 20.36
C ALA A 52 -6.57 -7.03 20.57
N LYS A 53 -5.79 -7.40 19.55
CA LYS A 53 -5.03 -8.66 19.53
C LYS A 53 -3.53 -8.52 19.78
N TYR A 54 -2.94 -7.33 19.63
CA TYR A 54 -1.49 -7.19 19.63
C TYR A 54 -0.97 -6.15 20.61
N ALA A 55 -1.48 -4.91 20.60
CA ALA A 55 -0.83 -3.81 21.32
C ALA A 55 -1.66 -3.20 22.46
N GLY A 56 -2.99 -3.36 22.45
CA GLY A 56 -3.86 -2.63 23.37
C GLY A 56 -3.77 -1.11 23.17
N PRO A 57 -3.91 -0.30 24.24
CA PRO A 57 -3.71 1.15 24.21
C PRO A 57 -2.33 1.57 23.67
N ALA A 58 -1.28 0.77 23.89
CA ALA A 58 0.06 1.02 23.37
C ALA A 58 0.19 0.92 21.84
N LEU A 59 -0.92 0.72 21.11
CA LEU A 59 -0.95 0.85 19.65
C LEU A 59 -0.46 2.23 19.17
N MET A 60 -0.59 3.28 19.98
CA MET A 60 0.03 4.59 19.70
C MET A 60 1.54 4.48 19.48
N ILE A 61 2.24 3.71 20.32
CA ILE A 61 3.69 3.47 20.17
C ILE A 61 3.96 2.60 18.93
N SER A 62 3.07 1.66 18.62
CA SER A 62 3.17 0.84 17.41
C SER A 62 3.16 1.71 16.15
N PHE A 63 2.27 2.71 16.08
CA PHE A 63 2.24 3.70 15.00
C PHE A 63 3.52 4.54 14.94
N VAL A 64 4.11 4.93 16.07
CA VAL A 64 5.40 5.62 16.08
C VAL A 64 6.50 4.75 15.49
N LEU A 65 6.63 3.49 15.93
CA LEU A 65 7.64 2.56 15.43
C LEU A 65 7.50 2.31 13.93
N SER A 66 6.29 2.04 13.46
CA SER A 66 6.02 1.82 12.05
C SER A 66 6.21 3.09 11.22
N GLY A 67 5.76 4.24 11.72
CA GLY A 67 5.93 5.53 11.06
C GLY A 67 7.40 5.91 10.90
N LEU A 68 8.24 5.63 11.91
CA LEU A 68 9.69 5.82 11.84
C LEU A 68 10.34 4.91 10.78
N ALA A 69 9.97 3.63 10.73
CA ALA A 69 10.45 2.71 9.71
C ALA A 69 10.09 3.22 8.30
N CYS A 70 8.85 3.65 8.12
CA CYS A 70 8.37 4.25 6.87
C CYS A 70 9.09 5.55 6.54
N ALA A 71 9.42 6.39 7.53
CA ALA A 71 10.12 7.65 7.30
C ALA A 71 11.54 7.43 6.78
N PHE A 72 12.27 6.47 7.34
CA PHE A 72 13.60 6.11 6.84
C PHE A 72 13.52 5.54 5.42
N ALA A 73 12.56 4.64 5.16
CA ALA A 73 12.34 4.09 3.83
C ALA A 73 11.95 5.19 2.83
N ALA A 74 10.99 6.06 3.16
CA ALA A 74 10.49 7.13 2.33
C ALA A 74 11.56 8.17 1.96
N LEU A 75 12.46 8.51 2.89
CA LEU A 75 13.59 9.40 2.62
C LEU A 75 14.57 8.80 1.60
N ALA A 76 14.91 7.52 1.74
CA ALA A 76 15.73 6.82 0.76
C ALA A 76 14.99 6.73 -0.59
N TYR A 77 13.71 6.40 -0.55
CA TYR A 77 12.86 6.25 -1.72
C TYR A 77 12.71 7.55 -2.53
N ALA A 78 12.61 8.69 -1.85
CA ALA A 78 12.51 10.01 -2.47
C ALA A 78 13.75 10.36 -3.31
N GLU A 79 14.95 9.89 -2.92
CA GLU A 79 16.17 10.06 -3.74
C GLU A 79 16.07 9.26 -5.05
N LEU A 80 15.60 8.01 -5.00
CA LEU A 80 15.39 7.20 -6.21
C LEU A 80 14.32 7.81 -7.12
N ALA A 81 13.19 8.23 -6.54
CA ALA A 81 12.09 8.82 -7.28
C ALA A 81 12.47 10.14 -7.97
N ALA A 82 13.31 10.96 -7.32
CA ALA A 82 13.81 12.20 -7.91
C ALA A 82 14.87 11.95 -9.00
N MET A 83 15.73 10.93 -8.86
CA MET A 83 16.72 10.56 -9.87
C MET A 83 16.10 9.92 -11.12
N VAL A 84 15.06 9.12 -10.92
CA VAL A 84 14.42 8.30 -11.97
C VAL A 84 12.92 8.60 -11.96
N PRO A 85 12.49 9.80 -12.44
CA PRO A 85 11.11 10.29 -12.35
C PRO A 85 10.20 9.64 -13.41
N ILE A 86 10.19 8.32 -13.47
CA ILE A 86 9.40 7.52 -14.40
C ILE A 86 8.49 6.55 -13.66
N ALA A 87 7.36 6.23 -14.27
CA ALA A 87 6.42 5.27 -13.71
C ALA A 87 7.07 3.87 -13.64
N GLY A 88 7.15 3.30 -12.44
CA GLY A 88 7.76 1.98 -12.25
C GLY A 88 8.14 1.58 -10.83
N SER A 89 8.07 2.52 -9.88
CA SER A 89 8.22 2.25 -8.44
C SER A 89 9.50 1.45 -8.11
N ALA A 90 9.50 0.68 -7.01
CA ALA A 90 10.65 -0.04 -6.50
C ALA A 90 11.28 -1.02 -7.52
N TYR A 91 10.48 -1.60 -8.42
CA TYR A 91 10.95 -2.49 -9.49
C TYR A 91 11.96 -1.77 -10.40
N THR A 92 11.58 -0.62 -10.94
CA THR A 92 12.43 0.13 -11.87
C THR A 92 13.71 0.64 -11.20
N TYR A 93 13.60 1.10 -9.95
CA TYR A 93 14.77 1.60 -9.21
C TYR A 93 15.75 0.47 -8.89
N THR A 94 15.23 -0.69 -8.49
CA THR A 94 16.04 -1.89 -8.25
C THR A 94 16.73 -2.36 -9.52
N TYR A 95 16.06 -2.28 -10.68
CA TYR A 95 16.66 -2.63 -11.97
C TYR A 95 17.83 -1.71 -12.32
N ALA A 96 17.71 -0.41 -12.05
CA ALA A 96 18.78 0.55 -12.29
C ALA A 96 19.97 0.40 -11.32
N ALA A 97 19.70 -0.02 -10.08
CA ALA A 97 20.68 -0.07 -8.98
C ALA A 97 21.35 -1.43 -8.79
N LEU A 98 20.57 -2.51 -8.71
CA LEU A 98 21.00 -3.85 -8.26
C LEU A 98 20.93 -4.91 -9.37
N GLY A 99 20.22 -4.60 -10.45
CA GLY A 99 20.16 -5.43 -11.66
C GLY A 99 18.95 -6.35 -11.76
N GLU A 100 18.89 -7.07 -12.87
CA GLU A 100 17.71 -7.78 -13.37
C GLU A 100 17.14 -8.82 -12.39
N ILE A 101 17.97 -9.71 -11.82
CA ILE A 101 17.45 -10.77 -10.94
C ILE A 101 16.83 -10.20 -9.66
N ILE A 102 17.44 -9.17 -9.07
CA ILE A 102 16.93 -8.53 -7.86
C ILE A 102 15.68 -7.72 -8.20
N ALA A 103 15.68 -7.03 -9.34
CA ALA A 103 14.51 -6.33 -9.85
C ALA A 103 13.34 -7.29 -10.11
N TRP A 104 13.60 -8.47 -10.68
CA TRP A 104 12.59 -9.50 -10.86
C TRP A 104 11.97 -9.94 -9.53
N ILE A 105 12.78 -10.26 -8.52
CA ILE A 105 12.27 -10.68 -7.21
C ILE A 105 11.41 -9.58 -6.59
N VAL A 106 11.88 -8.32 -6.65
CA VAL A 106 11.10 -7.17 -6.18
C VAL A 106 9.79 -7.06 -6.97
N GLY A 107 9.82 -7.05 -8.30
CA GLY A 107 8.62 -6.94 -9.13
C GLY A 107 7.62 -8.08 -8.92
N TRP A 108 8.11 -9.31 -8.75
CA TRP A 108 7.31 -10.49 -8.44
C TRP A 108 6.63 -10.39 -7.07
N ASN A 109 7.34 -9.85 -6.07
CA ASN A 109 6.77 -9.59 -4.75
C ASN A 109 5.79 -8.41 -4.76
N LEU A 110 6.05 -7.35 -5.54
CA LEU A 110 5.11 -6.25 -5.72
C LEU A 110 3.79 -6.74 -6.37
N ILE A 111 3.84 -7.68 -7.32
CA ILE A 111 2.63 -8.26 -7.91
C ILE A 111 1.75 -8.88 -6.81
N LEU A 112 2.34 -9.65 -5.90
CA LEU A 112 1.63 -10.22 -4.76
C LEU A 112 1.12 -9.13 -3.83
N GLU A 113 1.99 -8.20 -3.43
CA GLU A 113 1.68 -7.08 -2.55
C GLU A 113 0.46 -6.30 -3.03
N TYR A 114 0.44 -5.84 -4.29
CA TYR A 114 -0.68 -5.06 -4.80
C TYR A 114 -1.97 -5.90 -4.90
N SER A 115 -1.88 -7.20 -5.22
CA SER A 115 -3.05 -8.10 -5.28
C SER A 115 -3.63 -8.32 -3.88
N VAL A 116 -2.79 -8.72 -2.94
CA VAL A 116 -3.14 -9.05 -1.57
C VAL A 116 -3.57 -7.77 -0.85
N GLY A 117 -2.84 -6.67 -1.02
CA GLY A 117 -3.21 -5.35 -0.50
C GLY A 117 -4.57 -4.88 -0.99
N SER A 118 -4.85 -4.99 -2.31
CA SER A 118 -6.18 -4.69 -2.86
C SER A 118 -7.26 -5.57 -2.21
N SER A 119 -6.94 -6.82 -1.92
CA SER A 119 -7.89 -7.75 -1.28
C SER A 119 -8.19 -7.36 0.16
N ALA A 120 -7.18 -6.90 0.92
CA ALA A 120 -7.36 -6.41 2.28
C ALA A 120 -8.22 -5.14 2.28
N VAL A 121 -7.96 -4.24 1.34
CA VAL A 121 -8.75 -3.01 1.18
C VAL A 121 -10.21 -3.32 0.83
N ALA A 122 -10.46 -4.26 -0.08
CA ALA A 122 -11.80 -4.73 -0.42
C ALA A 122 -12.52 -5.40 0.78
N ALA A 123 -11.81 -6.21 1.58
CA ALA A 123 -12.36 -6.80 2.79
C ALA A 123 -12.73 -5.74 3.84
N GLY A 124 -11.89 -4.72 4.01
CA GLY A 124 -12.20 -3.60 4.90
C GLY A 124 -13.37 -2.74 4.42
N TRP A 125 -13.49 -2.52 3.11
CA TRP A 125 -14.63 -1.85 2.50
C TRP A 125 -15.93 -2.59 2.80
N SER A 126 -15.93 -3.91 2.65
CA SER A 126 -17.07 -4.78 2.96
C SER A 126 -17.53 -4.63 4.40
N GLY A 127 -16.60 -4.62 5.36
CA GLY A 127 -16.91 -4.44 6.79
C GLY A 127 -17.73 -3.19 7.07
N TYR A 128 -17.33 -2.06 6.49
CA TYR A 128 -18.03 -0.79 6.63
C TYR A 128 -19.38 -0.75 5.92
N VAL A 129 -19.50 -1.35 4.72
CA VAL A 129 -20.78 -1.42 4.01
C VAL A 129 -21.79 -2.26 4.78
N VAL A 130 -21.39 -3.45 5.24
CA VAL A 130 -22.25 -4.34 6.04
C VAL A 130 -22.67 -3.64 7.33
N GLY A 131 -21.75 -2.94 7.97
CA GLY A 131 -21.99 -2.14 9.16
C GLY A 131 -22.98 -0.98 8.99
N LEU A 132 -22.84 -0.24 7.90
CA LEU A 132 -23.76 0.84 7.54
C LEU A 132 -25.16 0.29 7.21
N LEU A 133 -25.25 -0.80 6.45
CA LEU A 133 -26.52 -1.48 6.15
C LEU A 133 -27.20 -1.97 7.42
N LYS A 134 -26.45 -2.58 8.34
CA LYS A 134 -26.96 -3.00 9.65
C LYS A 134 -27.52 -1.82 10.44
N SER A 135 -26.83 -0.68 10.41
CA SER A 135 -27.29 0.56 11.08
C SER A 135 -28.56 1.13 10.44
N GLY A 136 -28.80 0.85 9.16
CA GLY A 136 -30.04 1.15 8.43
C GLY A 136 -31.15 0.09 8.58
N GLY A 137 -30.97 -0.91 9.45
CA GLY A 137 -31.93 -1.99 9.68
C GLY A 137 -31.87 -3.14 8.67
N ILE A 138 -30.89 -3.15 7.76
CA ILE A 138 -30.69 -4.21 6.77
C ILE A 138 -29.62 -5.17 7.29
N GLU A 139 -30.05 -6.32 7.82
CA GLU A 139 -29.13 -7.36 8.27
C GLU A 139 -28.80 -8.35 7.14
N LEU A 140 -27.55 -8.33 6.70
CA LEU A 140 -27.04 -9.31 5.76
C LEU A 140 -26.58 -10.57 6.50
N SER A 141 -26.92 -11.74 5.97
CA SER A 141 -26.51 -13.03 6.55
C SER A 141 -24.99 -13.14 6.64
N LYS A 142 -24.49 -13.58 7.80
CA LYS A 142 -23.07 -13.84 8.06
C LYS A 142 -22.47 -14.82 7.03
N ALA A 143 -23.27 -15.71 6.47
CA ALA A 143 -22.86 -16.63 5.40
C ALA A 143 -22.27 -15.92 4.18
N TYR A 144 -22.73 -14.70 3.87
CA TYR A 144 -22.31 -13.95 2.67
C TYR A 144 -21.45 -12.72 2.97
N THR A 145 -21.16 -12.45 4.24
CA THR A 145 -20.38 -11.28 4.67
C THR A 145 -19.08 -11.64 5.39
N ALA A 146 -18.91 -12.89 5.80
CA ALA A 146 -17.70 -13.41 6.42
C ALA A 146 -17.03 -14.50 5.56
N VAL A 147 -15.73 -14.66 5.72
CA VAL A 147 -14.94 -15.72 5.08
C VAL A 147 -15.12 -17.06 5.83
N PRO A 148 -14.76 -18.22 5.23
CA PRO A 148 -14.87 -19.53 5.89
C PRO A 148 -14.24 -19.62 7.28
N ALA A 149 -13.04 -19.08 7.44
CA ALA A 149 -12.34 -19.08 8.73
C ALA A 149 -13.03 -18.25 9.82
N ASP A 150 -13.89 -17.28 9.44
CA ASP A 150 -14.66 -16.45 10.36
C ASP A 150 -16.12 -16.96 10.53
N GLY A 151 -16.45 -18.11 9.92
CA GLY A 151 -17.76 -18.77 10.00
C GLY A 151 -18.77 -18.33 8.93
N GLY A 152 -18.33 -17.73 7.83
CA GLY A 152 -19.15 -17.50 6.64
C GLY A 152 -18.85 -18.48 5.50
N ILE A 153 -19.41 -18.27 4.32
CA ILE A 153 -19.10 -19.02 3.09
C ILE A 153 -18.11 -18.22 2.25
N ALA A 154 -18.40 -16.94 2.03
CA ALA A 154 -17.52 -16.01 1.33
C ALA A 154 -17.92 -14.57 1.67
N ASN A 155 -16.95 -13.67 1.65
CA ASN A 155 -17.19 -12.23 1.75
C ASN A 155 -17.63 -11.66 0.39
N VAL A 156 -18.91 -11.81 0.08
CA VAL A 156 -19.50 -11.44 -1.22
C VAL A 156 -19.41 -9.92 -1.49
N PRO A 157 -19.64 -9.00 -0.53
CA PRO A 157 -19.46 -7.58 -0.81
C PRO A 157 -18.02 -7.21 -1.18
N ALA A 158 -17.02 -7.87 -0.58
CA ALA A 158 -15.61 -7.65 -0.95
C ALA A 158 -15.30 -8.15 -2.37
N MET A 159 -15.84 -9.31 -2.75
CA MET A 159 -15.74 -9.84 -4.11
C MET A 159 -16.39 -8.89 -5.12
N PHE A 160 -17.58 -8.39 -4.79
CA PHE A 160 -18.33 -7.48 -5.64
C PHE A 160 -17.57 -6.19 -5.92
N ILE A 161 -17.05 -5.51 -4.90
CA ILE A 161 -16.35 -4.24 -5.10
C ILE A 161 -15.06 -4.44 -5.90
N ALA A 162 -14.31 -5.53 -5.67
CA ALA A 162 -13.10 -5.85 -6.43
C ALA A 162 -13.41 -6.05 -7.93
N LEU A 163 -14.44 -6.82 -8.27
CA LEU A 163 -14.85 -7.04 -9.66
C LEU A 163 -15.42 -5.77 -10.30
N PHE A 164 -16.23 -5.02 -9.56
CA PHE A 164 -16.82 -3.77 -10.02
C PHE A 164 -15.74 -2.75 -10.40
N LEU A 165 -14.75 -2.54 -9.53
CA LEU A 165 -13.66 -1.61 -9.79
C LEU A 165 -12.71 -2.14 -10.88
N SER A 166 -12.51 -3.45 -11.00
CA SER A 166 -11.80 -4.05 -12.14
C SER A 166 -12.46 -3.69 -13.48
N LEU A 167 -13.78 -3.85 -13.59
CA LEU A 167 -14.53 -3.49 -14.81
C LEU A 167 -14.47 -2.00 -15.12
N LEU A 168 -14.53 -1.16 -14.09
CA LEU A 168 -14.41 0.28 -14.21
C LEU A 168 -13.00 0.68 -14.70
N LEU A 169 -11.94 0.04 -14.19
CA LEU A 169 -10.57 0.24 -14.67
C LEU A 169 -10.38 -0.21 -16.12
N VAL A 170 -11.02 -1.31 -16.54
CA VAL A 170 -11.00 -1.76 -17.94
C VAL A 170 -11.60 -0.70 -18.87
N ARG A 171 -12.70 -0.05 -18.46
CA ARG A 171 -13.36 0.99 -19.25
C ARG A 171 -12.52 2.27 -19.39
N GLY A 172 -11.49 2.41 -18.56
CA GLY A 172 -10.59 3.56 -18.56
C GLY A 172 -11.16 4.71 -17.75
N THR A 173 -10.91 4.71 -16.44
CA THR A 173 -11.11 5.89 -15.61
C THR A 173 -9.83 6.71 -15.58
N GLN A 174 -9.84 7.82 -16.30
CA GLN A 174 -8.94 8.92 -15.98
C GLN A 174 -9.49 9.61 -14.73
N GLU A 175 -8.93 9.27 -13.57
CA GLU A 175 -9.16 10.02 -12.34
C GLU A 175 -8.74 11.48 -12.59
N SER A 176 -9.71 12.40 -12.59
CA SER A 176 -9.39 13.82 -12.60
C SER A 176 -8.69 14.16 -11.28
N ALA A 177 -7.57 14.89 -11.33
CA ALA A 177 -6.90 15.38 -10.12
C ALA A 177 -7.88 16.14 -9.19
N THR A 178 -8.92 16.77 -9.75
CA THR A 178 -10.00 17.43 -8.98
C THR A 178 -10.87 16.41 -8.23
N LEU A 179 -11.25 15.30 -8.86
CA LEU A 179 -12.03 14.24 -8.18
C LEU A 179 -11.23 13.64 -7.03
N ASN A 180 -9.93 13.38 -7.24
CA ASN A 180 -9.08 12.87 -6.17
C ASN A 180 -9.03 13.83 -4.97
N LYS A 181 -8.88 15.15 -5.20
CA LYS A 181 -8.93 16.16 -4.13
C LYS A 181 -10.23 16.11 -3.32
N VAL A 182 -11.37 15.98 -4.00
CA VAL A 182 -12.68 15.88 -3.35
C VAL A 182 -12.76 14.61 -2.49
N LEU A 183 -12.31 13.47 -3.02
CA LEU A 183 -12.36 12.19 -2.29
C LEU A 183 -11.41 12.16 -1.09
N VAL A 184 -10.23 12.79 -1.20
CA VAL A 184 -9.29 13.00 -0.10
C VAL A 184 -9.92 13.91 0.97
N ALA A 185 -10.59 14.99 0.56
CA ALA A 185 -11.27 15.87 1.49
C ALA A 185 -12.39 15.13 2.26
N ILE A 186 -13.18 14.30 1.58
CA ILE A 186 -14.25 13.50 2.21
C ILE A 186 -13.70 12.55 3.28
N LYS A 187 -12.62 11.82 2.99
CA LYS A 187 -12.03 10.89 3.97
C LYS A 187 -11.37 11.62 5.15
N LEU A 188 -10.70 12.74 4.90
CA LEU A 188 -10.12 13.56 5.96
C LEU A 188 -11.22 14.14 6.86
N LEU A 189 -12.30 14.64 6.26
CA LEU A 189 -13.47 15.12 6.99
C LEU A 189 -14.05 14.02 7.89
N ALA A 190 -14.16 12.79 7.39
CA ALA A 190 -14.62 11.65 8.20
C ALA A 190 -13.71 11.38 9.41
N VAL A 191 -12.39 11.44 9.23
CA VAL A 191 -11.43 11.31 10.34
C VAL A 191 -11.61 12.45 11.35
N PHE A 192 -11.71 13.70 10.89
CA PHE A 192 -11.89 14.85 11.79
C PHE A 192 -13.24 14.82 12.53
N ILE A 193 -14.32 14.38 11.88
CA ILE A 193 -15.62 14.19 12.53
C ILE A 193 -15.52 13.14 13.63
N PHE A 194 -14.85 12.00 13.35
CA PHE A 194 -14.59 11.01 14.38
C PHE A 194 -13.84 11.62 15.57
N LEU A 195 -12.73 12.32 15.32
CA LEU A 195 -11.93 12.93 16.38
C LEU A 195 -12.72 13.98 17.19
N ALA A 196 -13.55 14.79 16.54
CA ALA A 196 -14.35 15.82 17.20
C ALA A 196 -15.47 15.23 18.08
N LEU A 197 -16.10 14.12 17.65
CA LEU A 197 -17.19 13.49 18.40
C LEU A 197 -16.69 12.54 19.50
N ALA A 198 -15.65 11.76 19.19
CA ALA A 198 -15.11 10.73 20.08
C ALA A 198 -14.08 11.31 21.07
N GLY A 199 -13.27 12.29 20.67
CA GLY A 199 -12.19 12.87 21.49
C GLY A 199 -12.65 13.35 22.87
N PRO A 200 -13.73 14.14 22.98
CA PRO A 200 -14.27 14.59 24.28
C PRO A 200 -14.81 13.47 25.18
N LYS A 201 -14.99 12.25 24.65
CA LYS A 201 -15.52 11.07 25.36
C LYS A 201 -14.44 10.08 25.76
N VAL A 202 -13.17 10.42 25.57
CA VAL A 202 -12.04 9.58 25.99
C VAL A 202 -12.06 9.40 27.50
N ASN A 203 -12.09 8.14 27.94
CA ASN A 203 -11.90 7.74 29.32
C ASN A 203 -10.51 7.13 29.50
N VAL A 204 -9.65 7.81 30.25
CA VAL A 204 -8.26 7.40 30.52
C VAL A 204 -8.20 6.03 31.21
N ALA A 205 -9.24 5.60 31.91
CA ALA A 205 -9.31 4.27 32.49
C ALA A 205 -9.23 3.14 31.44
N ASN A 206 -9.66 3.39 30.21
CA ASN A 206 -9.54 2.41 29.11
C ASN A 206 -8.09 2.21 28.65
N TRP A 207 -7.17 3.09 29.07
CA TRP A 207 -5.74 2.93 28.83
C TRP A 207 -5.02 2.13 29.90
N ASP A 208 -5.72 1.63 30.93
CA ASP A 208 -5.16 0.71 31.92
C ASP A 208 -5.72 -0.72 31.71
N PRO A 209 -4.86 -1.74 31.51
CA PRO A 209 -3.40 -1.66 31.34
C PRO A 209 -2.99 -1.09 29.98
N PHE A 210 -1.92 -0.27 29.96
CA PHE A 210 -1.47 0.41 28.73
C PHE A 210 -0.78 -0.54 27.74
N MET A 211 0.06 -1.44 28.24
CA MET A 211 0.79 -2.46 27.46
C MET A 211 0.40 -3.88 27.92
N PRO A 212 -0.85 -4.33 27.68
CA PRO A 212 -1.32 -5.64 28.15
C PRO A 212 -0.50 -6.81 27.56
N TYR A 213 0.05 -6.60 26.36
CA TYR A 213 0.85 -7.58 25.62
C TYR A 213 2.37 -7.29 25.69
N GLY A 214 2.78 -6.36 26.55
CA GLY A 214 4.17 -5.90 26.65
C GLY A 214 4.72 -5.28 25.36
N PHE A 215 6.03 -5.03 25.34
CA PHE A 215 6.69 -4.43 24.18
C PHE A 215 6.72 -5.36 22.96
N ALA A 216 6.71 -6.68 23.17
CA ALA A 216 6.61 -7.66 22.07
C ALA A 216 5.28 -7.50 21.31
N GLY A 217 4.18 -7.24 22.03
CA GLY A 217 2.88 -6.93 21.44
C GLY A 217 2.89 -5.60 20.68
N VAL A 218 3.60 -4.58 21.17
CA VAL A 218 3.79 -3.30 20.46
C VAL A 218 4.57 -3.50 19.16
N ALA A 219 5.64 -4.29 19.17
CA ALA A 219 6.42 -4.58 17.96
C ALA A 219 5.62 -5.37 16.92
N SER A 220 4.86 -6.39 17.37
CA SER A 220 3.96 -7.17 16.51
C SER A 220 2.82 -6.29 15.97
N GLY A 221 2.22 -5.45 16.82
CA GLY A 221 1.23 -4.47 16.43
C GLY A 221 1.75 -3.51 15.37
N ALA A 222 2.99 -3.03 15.51
CA ALA A 222 3.66 -2.18 14.53
C ALA A 222 3.83 -2.88 13.17
N ALA A 223 4.17 -4.17 13.19
CA ALA A 223 4.27 -4.96 11.96
C ALA A 223 2.91 -5.13 11.25
N ILE A 224 1.80 -5.19 12.00
CA ILE A 224 0.44 -5.25 11.43
C ILE A 224 -0.02 -3.88 10.91
N ILE A 225 0.08 -2.82 11.73
CA ILE A 225 -0.38 -1.48 11.33
C ILE A 225 0.53 -0.81 10.30
N PHE A 226 1.68 -1.39 9.98
CA PHE A 226 2.50 -0.99 8.84
C PHE A 226 1.68 -0.91 7.56
N PHE A 227 0.68 -1.76 7.42
CA PHE A 227 -0.29 -1.73 6.32
C PHE A 227 -0.90 -0.33 6.11
N ALA A 228 -1.16 0.41 7.19
CA ALA A 228 -1.74 1.74 7.12
C ALA A 228 -0.82 2.77 6.45
N TYR A 229 0.48 2.52 6.40
CA TYR A 229 1.45 3.44 5.80
C TYR A 229 1.74 3.14 4.31
N ILE A 230 1.25 2.03 3.79
CA ILE A 230 1.42 1.66 2.39
C ILE A 230 0.70 2.67 1.51
N GLY A 231 1.37 3.18 0.47
CA GLY A 231 0.79 4.10 -0.52
C GLY A 231 1.54 5.42 -0.70
N PHE A 232 2.53 5.76 0.13
CA PHE A 232 3.38 6.94 -0.14
C PHE A 232 4.21 6.76 -1.42
N ASP A 233 4.54 5.52 -1.78
CA ASP A 233 5.26 5.15 -3.00
C ASP A 233 4.41 5.33 -4.26
N ALA A 234 3.08 5.32 -4.14
CA ALA A 234 2.16 5.67 -5.22
C ALA A 234 2.37 7.11 -5.70
N VAL A 235 2.83 8.02 -4.84
CA VAL A 235 3.20 9.40 -5.21
C VAL A 235 4.32 9.40 -6.25
N ALA A 236 5.28 8.47 -6.16
CA ALA A 236 6.35 8.35 -7.14
C ALA A 236 5.83 7.94 -8.53
N THR A 237 4.66 7.32 -8.62
CA THR A 237 4.04 6.95 -9.92
C THR A 237 3.47 8.14 -10.67
N ALA A 238 3.24 9.27 -9.98
CA ALA A 238 2.79 10.54 -10.55
C ALA A 238 3.98 11.46 -10.95
N ALA A 239 5.21 10.95 -10.91
CA ALA A 239 6.41 11.70 -11.26
C ALA A 239 6.35 12.30 -12.68
N GLU A 240 5.77 11.57 -13.63
CA GLU A 240 5.66 12.00 -15.04
C GLU A 240 4.68 13.19 -15.22
N GLU A 241 3.75 13.40 -14.29
CA GLU A 241 2.72 14.45 -14.31
C GLU A 241 3.08 15.64 -13.40
N CYS A 242 4.22 15.57 -12.72
CA CYS A 242 4.70 16.57 -11.78
C CYS A 242 5.48 17.70 -12.50
N ARG A 243 5.21 18.96 -12.12
CA ARG A 243 5.87 20.15 -12.69
C ARG A 243 7.36 20.20 -12.36
N ASN A 244 7.70 20.02 -11.08
CA ASN A 244 9.07 19.98 -10.59
C ASN A 244 9.30 18.72 -9.75
N PRO A 245 9.49 17.54 -10.38
CA PRO A 245 9.66 16.26 -9.69
C PRO A 245 10.74 16.30 -8.60
N ASN A 246 11.81 17.07 -8.84
CA ASN A 246 12.97 17.18 -7.97
C ASN A 246 12.64 17.73 -6.58
N ARG A 247 11.69 18.66 -6.49
CA ARG A 247 11.27 19.29 -5.24
C ARG A 247 9.94 18.72 -4.75
N ASP A 248 9.00 18.56 -5.65
CA ASP A 248 7.60 18.31 -5.29
C ASP A 248 7.34 16.84 -4.93
N LEU A 249 8.08 15.87 -5.51
CA LEU A 249 7.97 14.46 -5.12
C LEU A 249 8.44 14.21 -3.68
N PRO A 250 9.64 14.65 -3.25
CA PRO A 250 10.05 14.50 -1.85
C PRO A 250 9.06 15.15 -0.87
N ILE A 251 8.57 16.36 -1.18
CA ILE A 251 7.58 17.04 -0.34
C ILE A 251 6.28 16.24 -0.27
N GLY A 252 5.80 15.71 -1.40
CA GLY A 252 4.59 14.90 -1.45
C GLY A 252 4.71 13.60 -0.65
N ILE A 253 5.81 12.87 -0.83
CA ILE A 253 6.08 11.59 -0.15
C ILE A 253 6.21 11.80 1.36
N ILE A 254 7.09 12.71 1.80
CA ILE A 254 7.37 12.91 3.23
C ILE A 254 6.22 13.64 3.90
N GLY A 255 5.65 14.66 3.24
CA GLY A 255 4.55 15.46 3.78
C GLY A 255 3.30 14.63 4.02
N SER A 256 2.93 13.75 3.08
CA SER A 256 1.79 12.86 3.27
C SER A 256 2.02 11.87 4.40
N LEU A 257 3.23 11.30 4.52
CA LEU A 257 3.59 10.36 5.58
C LEU A 257 3.51 11.00 6.97
N VAL A 258 4.06 12.22 7.15
CA VAL A 258 4.04 12.92 8.44
C VAL A 258 2.62 13.24 8.87
N VAL A 259 1.79 13.78 7.96
CA VAL A 259 0.38 14.09 8.25
C VAL A 259 -0.38 12.84 8.65
N CYS A 260 -0.23 11.75 7.90
CA CYS A 260 -0.90 10.49 8.23
C CYS A 260 -0.42 9.90 9.55
N THR A 261 0.88 9.97 9.86
CA THR A 261 1.44 9.48 11.13
C THR A 261 0.81 10.17 12.33
N ILE A 262 0.73 11.51 12.30
CA ILE A 262 0.12 12.29 13.39
C ILE A 262 -1.35 11.90 13.55
N LEU A 263 -2.10 11.84 12.44
CA LEU A 263 -3.51 11.45 12.48
C LEU A 263 -3.70 10.04 13.03
N TYR A 264 -2.82 9.10 12.69
CA TYR A 264 -2.94 7.71 13.12
C TYR A 264 -2.70 7.53 14.61
N ILE A 265 -1.71 8.22 15.16
CA ILE A 265 -1.45 8.21 16.60
C ILE A 265 -2.66 8.78 17.35
N ILE A 266 -3.21 9.92 16.89
CA ILE A 266 -4.37 10.55 17.53
C ILE A 266 -5.60 9.65 17.43
N VAL A 267 -5.89 9.07 16.26
CA VAL A 267 -7.03 8.16 16.07
C VAL A 267 -6.87 6.92 16.95
N ALA A 268 -5.68 6.31 17.05
CA ALA A 268 -5.44 5.18 17.93
C ALA A 268 -5.66 5.53 19.41
N ALA A 269 -5.19 6.70 19.84
CA ALA A 269 -5.40 7.22 21.19
C ALA A 269 -6.89 7.39 21.52
N VAL A 270 -7.63 8.07 20.64
CA VAL A 270 -9.05 8.32 20.82
C VAL A 270 -9.86 7.02 20.76
N LEU A 271 -9.55 6.14 19.80
CA LEU A 271 -10.27 4.88 19.63
C LEU A 271 -10.15 3.97 20.86
N THR A 272 -8.93 3.76 21.35
CA THR A 272 -8.67 2.95 22.56
C THR A 272 -9.07 3.66 23.85
N GLY A 273 -9.16 4.99 23.84
CA GLY A 273 -9.64 5.76 24.98
C GLY A 273 -11.16 5.77 25.12
N VAL A 274 -11.89 5.63 24.02
CA VAL A 274 -13.37 5.63 24.02
C VAL A 274 -13.94 4.23 24.23
N VAL A 275 -13.31 3.21 23.64
CA VAL A 275 -13.77 1.82 23.73
C VAL A 275 -12.62 0.96 24.28
N PRO A 276 -12.88 0.06 25.26
CA PRO A 276 -11.91 -0.91 25.73
C PRO A 276 -11.30 -1.71 24.56
N TYR A 277 -9.98 -1.88 24.55
CA TYR A 277 -9.29 -2.49 23.41
C TYR A 277 -9.81 -3.90 23.07
N THR A 278 -10.32 -4.64 24.04
CA THR A 278 -10.89 -5.99 23.88
C THR A 278 -12.14 -6.03 22.98
N GLU A 279 -12.87 -4.92 22.84
CA GLU A 279 -14.07 -4.82 22.01
C GLU A 279 -13.79 -4.28 20.59
N LEU A 280 -12.54 -3.88 20.32
CA LEU A 280 -12.17 -3.26 19.04
C LEU A 280 -11.94 -4.27 17.91
N ASN A 281 -11.97 -5.58 18.17
CA ASN A 281 -11.85 -6.62 17.15
C ASN A 281 -13.15 -6.79 16.35
N ASN A 282 -13.52 -5.78 15.57
CA ASN A 282 -14.67 -5.78 14.69
C ASN A 282 -14.31 -5.20 13.31
N ALA A 283 -15.25 -5.29 12.36
CA ALA A 283 -14.99 -4.95 10.96
C ALA A 283 -14.98 -3.44 10.65
N GLU A 284 -15.41 -2.59 11.58
CA GLU A 284 -15.55 -1.14 11.38
C GLU A 284 -15.32 -0.33 12.69
N PRO A 285 -14.16 -0.51 13.36
CA PRO A 285 -13.92 -0.07 14.73
C PRO A 285 -14.15 1.43 14.96
N VAL A 286 -13.80 2.28 13.98
CA VAL A 286 -14.01 3.74 14.09
C VAL A 286 -15.51 4.09 14.10
N ALA A 287 -16.31 3.44 13.25
CA ALA A 287 -17.76 3.63 13.23
C ALA A 287 -18.43 2.96 14.44
N TYR A 288 -17.95 1.80 14.86
CA TYR A 288 -18.37 1.12 16.08
C TYR A 288 -18.18 2.00 17.31
N ALA A 289 -17.01 2.62 17.48
CA ALA A 289 -16.73 3.45 18.65
C ALA A 289 -17.73 4.60 18.81
N LEU A 290 -18.14 5.26 17.70
CA LEU A 290 -19.18 6.29 17.76
C LEU A 290 -20.55 5.73 18.14
N ARG A 291 -20.92 4.52 17.68
CA ARG A 291 -22.17 3.87 18.12
C ARG A 291 -22.12 3.48 19.59
N ALA A 292 -20.99 2.98 20.07
CA ALA A 292 -20.81 2.56 21.45
C ALA A 292 -21.04 3.71 22.45
N ILE A 293 -20.75 4.95 22.04
CA ILE A 293 -21.02 6.17 22.84
C ILE A 293 -22.31 6.90 22.47
N GLY A 294 -23.18 6.28 21.65
CA GLY A 294 -24.51 6.81 21.31
C GLY A 294 -24.57 7.77 20.11
N TYR A 295 -23.47 8.06 19.42
CA TYR A 295 -23.45 8.92 18.22
C TYR A 295 -23.75 8.13 16.93
N ASN A 296 -24.98 7.63 16.79
CA ASN A 296 -25.41 6.84 15.62
C ASN A 296 -25.28 7.59 14.28
N MET A 297 -25.68 8.86 14.22
CA MET A 297 -25.52 9.68 13.01
C MET A 297 -24.04 9.95 12.69
N GLY A 298 -23.22 10.19 13.73
CA GLY A 298 -21.77 10.35 13.58
C GLY A 298 -21.13 9.09 13.00
N SER A 299 -21.53 7.93 13.51
CA SER A 299 -21.10 6.62 12.99
C SER A 299 -21.45 6.44 11.51
N ALA A 300 -22.69 6.73 11.11
CA ALA A 300 -23.12 6.63 9.71
C ALA A 300 -22.34 7.57 8.78
N LEU A 301 -22.09 8.81 9.22
CA LEU A 301 -21.35 9.80 8.46
C LEU A 301 -19.88 9.41 8.28
N VAL A 302 -19.23 8.99 9.36
CA VAL A 302 -17.84 8.50 9.32
C VAL A 302 -17.74 7.20 8.52
N GLY A 303 -18.69 6.29 8.67
CA GLY A 303 -18.75 5.04 7.92
C GLY A 303 -18.89 5.28 6.41
N THR A 304 -19.77 6.21 6.02
CA THR A 304 -19.92 6.61 4.60
C THR A 304 -18.63 7.24 4.06
N GLY A 305 -18.00 8.12 4.83
CA GLY A 305 -16.72 8.71 4.45
C GLY A 305 -15.59 7.68 4.33
N ALA A 306 -15.58 6.66 5.20
CA ALA A 306 -14.66 5.53 5.12
C ALA A 306 -14.90 4.69 3.86
N ILE A 307 -16.15 4.37 3.51
CA ILE A 307 -16.49 3.66 2.26
C ILE A 307 -15.95 4.41 1.05
N CYS A 308 -16.22 5.71 0.95
CA CYS A 308 -15.70 6.56 -0.13
C CYS A 308 -14.17 6.54 -0.15
N GLY A 309 -13.51 6.70 1.01
CA GLY A 309 -12.06 6.74 1.10
C GLY A 309 -11.36 5.41 0.81
N ILE A 310 -11.92 4.29 1.27
CA ILE A 310 -11.38 2.95 1.03
C ILE A 310 -11.54 2.58 -0.46
N THR A 311 -12.63 3.00 -1.10
CA THR A 311 -12.86 2.78 -2.55
C THR A 311 -11.74 3.41 -3.39
N THR A 312 -11.28 4.61 -3.05
CA THR A 312 -10.19 5.24 -3.81
C THR A 312 -8.86 4.52 -3.64
N VAL A 313 -8.58 4.01 -2.44
CA VAL A 313 -7.35 3.25 -2.18
C VAL A 313 -7.36 1.96 -3.00
N LEU A 314 -8.51 1.29 -3.08
CA LEU A 314 -8.66 0.07 -3.88
C LEU A 314 -8.42 0.33 -5.38
N LEU A 315 -8.98 1.43 -5.91
CA LEU A 315 -8.71 1.85 -7.29
C LEU A 315 -7.22 2.08 -7.54
N VAL A 316 -6.53 2.79 -6.64
CA VAL A 316 -5.10 3.08 -6.77
C VAL A 316 -4.26 1.80 -6.74
N LEU A 317 -4.53 0.87 -5.82
CA LEU A 317 -3.78 -0.38 -5.74
C LEU A 317 -3.97 -1.26 -6.98
N MET A 318 -5.22 -1.45 -7.42
CA MET A 318 -5.52 -2.24 -8.63
C MET A 318 -4.94 -1.59 -9.89
N TYR A 319 -4.92 -0.25 -9.94
CA TYR A 319 -4.28 0.50 -11.01
C TYR A 319 -2.75 0.32 -11.00
N GLY A 320 -2.11 0.49 -9.84
CA GLY A 320 -0.67 0.32 -9.64
C GLY A 320 -0.20 -1.08 -10.05
N GLN A 321 -0.96 -2.10 -9.66
CA GLN A 321 -0.73 -3.49 -10.06
C GLN A 321 -0.64 -3.64 -11.57
N SER A 322 -1.64 -3.12 -12.30
CA SER A 322 -1.70 -3.23 -13.76
C SER A 322 -0.49 -2.58 -14.44
N ARG A 323 0.03 -1.47 -13.88
CA ARG A 323 1.23 -0.77 -14.38
C ARG A 323 2.51 -1.58 -14.14
N ILE A 324 2.63 -2.28 -13.02
CA ILE A 324 3.79 -3.14 -12.74
C ILE A 324 3.83 -4.31 -13.73
N PHE A 325 2.71 -4.99 -13.95
CA PHE A 325 2.62 -6.01 -14.98
C PHE A 325 2.98 -5.46 -16.37
N PHE A 326 2.47 -4.28 -16.71
CA PHE A 326 2.83 -3.64 -17.97
C PHE A 326 4.34 -3.37 -18.09
N ALA A 327 4.97 -2.84 -17.04
CA ALA A 327 6.41 -2.58 -17.00
C ALA A 327 7.25 -3.87 -17.14
N MET A 328 6.92 -4.92 -16.38
CA MET A 328 7.62 -6.21 -16.44
C MET A 328 7.43 -6.91 -17.79
N SER A 329 6.25 -6.78 -18.40
CA SER A 329 5.98 -7.37 -19.72
C SER A 329 6.74 -6.66 -20.83
N ARG A 330 6.88 -5.32 -20.74
CA ARG A 330 7.71 -4.52 -21.66
C ARG A 330 9.18 -4.92 -21.58
N ASP A 331 9.67 -5.28 -20.39
CA ASP A 331 11.04 -5.76 -20.20
C ASP A 331 11.23 -7.24 -20.60
N GLY A 332 10.16 -7.92 -21.04
CA GLY A 332 10.18 -9.30 -21.53
C GLY A 332 10.23 -10.36 -20.42
N LEU A 333 10.12 -9.95 -19.16
CA LEU A 333 10.21 -10.86 -18.01
C LEU A 333 8.93 -11.67 -17.79
N ILE A 334 7.80 -11.18 -18.30
CA ILE A 334 6.52 -11.91 -18.34
C ILE A 334 5.93 -11.89 -19.76
N PRO A 335 5.00 -12.80 -20.11
CA PRO A 335 4.39 -12.85 -21.44
C PRO A 335 3.69 -11.55 -21.86
N ALA A 336 4.06 -11.02 -23.03
CA ALA A 336 3.49 -9.78 -23.57
C ALA A 336 1.97 -9.85 -23.82
N ALA A 337 1.43 -11.05 -24.06
CA ALA A 337 0.00 -11.27 -24.27
C ALA A 337 -0.87 -10.81 -23.08
N ILE A 338 -0.34 -10.88 -21.86
CA ILE A 338 -1.05 -10.49 -20.63
C ILE A 338 -1.26 -8.97 -20.56
N SER A 339 -0.40 -8.20 -21.21
CA SER A 339 -0.45 -6.73 -21.24
C SER A 339 -1.10 -6.17 -22.51
N LYS A 340 -1.91 -6.96 -23.21
CA LYS A 340 -2.61 -6.51 -24.41
C LYS A 340 -3.56 -5.36 -24.10
N VAL A 341 -3.37 -4.26 -24.81
CA VAL A 341 -4.15 -3.03 -24.65
C VAL A 341 -5.51 -3.16 -25.35
N HIS A 342 -6.57 -2.67 -24.71
CA HIS A 342 -7.92 -2.69 -25.25
C HIS A 342 -8.04 -1.71 -26.44
N PRO A 343 -8.51 -2.14 -27.63
CA PRO A 343 -8.53 -1.30 -28.83
C PRO A 343 -9.30 0.02 -28.67
N LYS A 344 -10.40 0.00 -27.89
CA LYS A 344 -11.28 1.17 -27.68
C LYS A 344 -10.89 2.05 -26.49
N TYR A 345 -10.29 1.47 -25.45
CA TYR A 345 -10.11 2.15 -24.15
C TYR A 345 -8.64 2.46 -23.83
N GLY A 346 -7.68 1.87 -24.54
CA GLY A 346 -6.26 2.11 -24.29
C GLY A 346 -5.75 1.51 -22.96
N THR A 347 -6.51 0.63 -22.32
CA THR A 347 -6.21 0.02 -21.02
C THR A 347 -5.76 -1.44 -21.12
N PRO A 348 -4.90 -1.95 -20.22
CA PRO A 348 -4.44 -3.34 -20.24
C PRO A 348 -5.52 -4.30 -19.68
N HIS A 349 -6.60 -4.49 -20.43
CA HIS A 349 -7.82 -5.17 -19.96
C HIS A 349 -7.64 -6.61 -19.46
N ILE A 350 -6.78 -7.43 -20.10
CA ILE A 350 -6.63 -8.85 -19.73
C ILE A 350 -6.08 -8.97 -18.31
N ILE A 351 -4.98 -8.28 -18.02
CA ILE A 351 -4.39 -8.32 -16.69
C ILE A 351 -5.32 -7.69 -15.65
N THR A 352 -6.02 -6.60 -15.97
CA THR A 352 -6.97 -5.96 -15.03
C THR A 352 -8.09 -6.92 -14.62
N ILE A 353 -8.63 -7.72 -15.56
CA ILE A 353 -9.67 -8.70 -15.27
C ILE A 353 -9.11 -9.88 -14.47
N VAL A 354 -7.98 -10.45 -14.90
CA VAL A 354 -7.35 -11.59 -14.21
C VAL A 354 -6.96 -11.22 -12.78
N ALA A 355 -6.32 -10.06 -12.61
CA ALA A 355 -5.98 -9.51 -11.31
C ALA A 355 -7.25 -9.23 -10.47
N GLY A 356 -8.28 -8.62 -11.06
CA GLY A 356 -9.55 -8.35 -10.37
C GLY A 356 -10.23 -9.61 -9.86
N ILE A 357 -10.22 -10.69 -10.64
CA ILE A 357 -10.72 -12.01 -10.22
C ILE A 357 -9.87 -12.57 -9.08
N ALA A 358 -8.54 -12.52 -9.18
CA ALA A 358 -7.66 -12.99 -8.12
C ALA A 358 -7.88 -12.20 -6.81
N VAL A 359 -7.98 -10.88 -6.89
CA VAL A 359 -8.30 -10.00 -5.75
C VAL A 359 -9.64 -10.36 -5.14
N ALA A 360 -10.68 -10.56 -5.97
CA ALA A 360 -12.00 -10.95 -5.49
C ALA A 360 -11.94 -12.29 -4.74
N LEU A 361 -11.28 -13.31 -5.30
CA LEU A 361 -11.15 -14.61 -4.64
C LEU A 361 -10.39 -14.51 -3.31
N ILE A 362 -9.27 -13.80 -3.26
CA ILE A 362 -8.50 -13.63 -2.02
C ILE A 362 -9.34 -12.89 -0.97
N ALA A 363 -9.99 -11.78 -1.34
CA ALA A 363 -10.84 -10.99 -0.44
C ALA A 363 -12.09 -11.77 0.03
N GLY A 364 -12.61 -12.67 -0.81
CA GLY A 364 -13.78 -13.49 -0.53
C GLY A 364 -13.53 -14.65 0.43
N PHE A 365 -12.31 -15.21 0.44
CA PHE A 365 -12.02 -16.47 1.14
C PHE A 365 -10.94 -16.38 2.22
N THR A 366 -10.19 -15.27 2.29
CA THR A 366 -9.05 -15.16 3.21
C THR A 366 -9.31 -14.10 4.29
N PRO A 367 -9.03 -14.40 5.58
CA PRO A 367 -9.15 -13.41 6.66
C PRO A 367 -8.29 -12.17 6.43
N ILE A 368 -8.85 -10.99 6.70
CA ILE A 368 -8.17 -9.71 6.47
C ILE A 368 -6.81 -9.59 7.19
N GLY A 369 -6.66 -10.20 8.37
CA GLY A 369 -5.39 -10.22 9.11
C GLY A 369 -4.28 -10.93 8.34
N ILE A 370 -4.55 -12.12 7.82
CA ILE A 370 -3.60 -12.89 7.01
C ILE A 370 -3.22 -12.13 5.73
N ILE A 371 -4.22 -11.51 5.08
CA ILE A 371 -4.00 -10.70 3.88
C ILE A 371 -3.09 -9.49 4.21
N ALA A 372 -3.35 -8.79 5.31
CA ALA A 372 -2.54 -7.65 5.73
C ALA A 372 -1.09 -8.05 6.05
N GLU A 373 -0.89 -9.15 6.79
CA GLU A 373 0.44 -9.69 7.10
C GLU A 373 1.26 -10.01 5.84
N LEU A 374 0.62 -10.66 4.86
CA LEU A 374 1.24 -10.99 3.57
C LEU A 374 1.56 -9.77 2.72
N THR A 375 0.73 -8.73 2.80
CA THR A 375 1.02 -7.46 2.14
C THR A 375 2.25 -6.82 2.79
N ASN A 376 2.27 -6.74 4.12
CA ASN A 376 3.34 -6.08 4.88
C ASN A 376 4.71 -6.71 4.64
N ILE A 377 4.84 -8.06 4.65
CA ILE A 377 6.13 -8.70 4.40
C ILE A 377 6.68 -8.38 2.99
N GLY A 378 5.81 -8.30 1.99
CA GLY A 378 6.17 -7.96 0.62
C GLY A 378 6.67 -6.52 0.49
N THR A 379 5.91 -5.57 1.03
CA THR A 379 6.26 -4.14 1.00
C THR A 379 7.53 -3.86 1.80
N LEU A 380 7.65 -4.40 3.01
CA LEU A 380 8.83 -4.22 3.86
C LEU A 380 10.10 -4.73 3.17
N PHE A 381 10.00 -5.88 2.48
CA PHE A 381 11.09 -6.40 1.66
C PHE A 381 11.43 -5.45 0.51
N ALA A 382 10.43 -4.97 -0.23
CA ALA A 382 10.64 -4.03 -1.34
C ALA A 382 11.32 -2.73 -0.88
N PHE A 383 10.91 -2.20 0.28
CA PHE A 383 11.51 -0.99 0.87
C PHE A 383 12.94 -1.23 1.35
N ALA A 384 13.21 -2.36 2.00
CA ALA A 384 14.57 -2.72 2.40
C ALA A 384 15.50 -2.81 1.16
N VAL A 385 15.06 -3.47 0.09
CA VAL A 385 15.85 -3.58 -1.15
C VAL A 385 16.02 -2.21 -1.83
N ALA A 386 14.99 -1.37 -1.87
CA ALA A 386 15.10 -0.02 -2.40
C ALA A 386 16.10 0.84 -1.61
N SER A 387 16.09 0.77 -0.27
CA SER A 387 17.06 1.46 0.58
C SER A 387 18.50 0.98 0.34
N ILE A 388 18.71 -0.33 0.13
CA ILE A 388 20.00 -0.87 -0.30
C ILE A 388 20.37 -0.33 -1.69
N GLY A 389 19.42 -0.25 -2.62
CA GLY A 389 19.63 0.28 -3.96
C GLY A 389 20.15 1.71 -3.99
N VAL A 390 19.65 2.59 -3.10
CA VAL A 390 20.16 3.96 -2.93
C VAL A 390 21.63 3.94 -2.52
N LEU A 391 21.98 3.14 -1.51
CA LEU A 391 23.36 3.05 -1.03
C LEU A 391 24.29 2.54 -2.13
N VAL A 392 23.88 1.51 -2.86
CA VAL A 392 24.69 0.97 -3.96
C VAL A 392 24.91 2.04 -5.03
N LEU A 393 23.86 2.76 -5.44
CA LEU A 393 24.00 3.85 -6.41
C LEU A 393 24.90 5.00 -5.93
N ARG A 394 25.03 5.22 -4.62
CA ARG A 394 25.97 6.21 -4.06
C ARG A 394 27.43 5.82 -4.29
N TYR A 395 27.75 4.53 -4.31
CA TYR A 395 29.11 4.03 -4.55
C TYR A 395 29.40 3.73 -6.02
N THR A 396 28.44 3.11 -6.74
CA THR A 396 28.69 2.63 -8.10
C THR A 396 28.56 3.72 -9.16
N LYS A 397 27.74 4.75 -8.90
CA LYS A 397 27.45 5.85 -9.84
C LYS A 397 27.41 7.20 -9.11
N PRO A 398 28.50 7.62 -8.44
CA PRO A 398 28.55 8.86 -7.66
C PRO A 398 28.29 10.13 -8.48
N GLU A 399 28.62 10.11 -9.78
CA GLU A 399 28.51 11.21 -10.72
C GLU A 399 27.07 11.56 -11.15
N LEU A 400 26.11 10.67 -10.91
CA LEU A 400 24.71 10.91 -11.26
C LEU A 400 24.17 12.17 -10.59
N GLU A 401 23.43 12.96 -11.36
CA GLU A 401 22.69 14.10 -10.82
C GLU A 401 21.62 13.59 -9.84
N ARG A 402 21.62 14.16 -8.63
CA ARG A 402 20.68 13.80 -7.56
C ARG A 402 19.93 15.06 -7.14
N PRO A 403 18.77 15.33 -7.73
CA PRO A 403 18.04 16.56 -7.47
C PRO A 403 17.54 16.65 -6.03
N PHE A 404 17.09 15.51 -5.49
CA PHE A 404 16.93 15.31 -4.05
C PHE A 404 18.02 14.38 -3.55
N ARG A 405 18.65 14.73 -2.43
CA ARG A 405 19.64 13.90 -1.74
C ARG A 405 19.09 13.55 -0.37
N CYS A 406 18.92 12.26 -0.10
CA CYS A 406 18.59 11.75 1.22
C CYS A 406 19.63 12.27 2.23
N PRO A 407 19.20 12.98 3.29
CA PRO A 407 20.09 13.41 4.36
C PRO A 407 20.79 12.19 4.98
N ALA A 408 22.09 12.31 5.27
CA ALA A 408 22.87 11.26 5.93
C ALA A 408 22.55 9.83 5.41
N VAL A 409 22.55 9.64 4.08
CA VAL A 409 22.10 8.38 3.45
C VAL A 409 22.78 7.13 4.01
N HIS A 410 24.06 7.23 4.40
CA HIS A 410 24.82 6.16 5.04
C HIS A 410 24.32 5.76 6.44
N ILE A 411 23.45 6.56 7.05
CA ILE A 411 22.76 6.27 8.31
C ILE A 411 21.29 5.94 8.05
N ILE A 412 20.60 6.76 7.24
CA ILE A 412 19.17 6.59 6.98
C ILE A 412 18.86 5.29 6.25
N ALA A 413 19.63 4.92 5.22
CA ALA A 413 19.34 3.70 4.48
C ALA A 413 19.61 2.42 5.29
N PRO A 414 20.68 2.29 6.09
CA PRO A 414 20.81 1.17 7.02
C PRO A 414 19.71 1.15 8.09
N LEU A 415 19.30 2.29 8.63
CA LEU A 415 18.17 2.36 9.56
C LEU A 415 16.86 1.91 8.91
N ALA A 416 16.63 2.25 7.64
CA ALA A 416 15.48 1.76 6.87
C ALA A 416 15.51 0.23 6.73
N VAL A 417 16.67 -0.35 6.37
CA VAL A 417 16.83 -1.80 6.25
C VAL A 417 16.63 -2.51 7.59
N LEU A 418 17.25 -2.00 8.66
CA LEU A 418 17.15 -2.59 10.00
C LEU A 418 15.73 -2.48 10.56
N SER A 419 15.07 -1.34 10.40
CA SER A 419 13.69 -1.16 10.87
C SER A 419 12.69 -1.98 10.07
N CYS A 420 12.84 -2.06 8.73
CA CYS A 420 12.00 -2.95 7.92
C CYS A 420 12.23 -4.41 8.30
N GLY A 421 13.49 -4.85 8.45
CA GLY A 421 13.83 -6.20 8.88
C GLY A 421 13.29 -6.53 10.28
N TYR A 422 13.33 -5.57 11.20
CA TYR A 422 12.74 -5.72 12.54
C TYR A 422 11.23 -5.91 12.48
N LEU A 423 10.50 -5.13 11.67
CA LEU A 423 9.06 -5.32 11.50
C LEU A 423 8.74 -6.66 10.82
N MET A 424 9.52 -7.06 9.81
CA MET A 424 9.36 -8.39 9.18
C MET A 424 9.57 -9.53 10.17
N TYR A 425 10.57 -9.41 11.05
CA TYR A 425 10.84 -10.40 12.09
C TYR A 425 9.66 -10.60 13.06
N ASN A 426 8.89 -9.54 13.32
CA ASN A 426 7.72 -9.58 14.20
C ASN A 426 6.43 -10.06 13.49
N LEU A 427 6.51 -10.47 12.22
CA LEU A 427 5.38 -11.12 11.54
C LEU A 427 5.32 -12.62 11.86
N PRO A 428 4.13 -13.24 11.80
CA PRO A 428 3.98 -14.67 12.08
C PRO A 428 4.85 -15.56 11.17
N TYR A 429 5.29 -16.70 11.71
CA TYR A 429 6.10 -17.67 10.97
C TYR A 429 5.42 -18.15 9.67
N GLU A 430 4.11 -18.32 9.68
CA GLU A 430 3.34 -18.71 8.48
C GLU A 430 3.51 -17.71 7.33
N THR A 431 3.63 -16.42 7.65
CA THR A 431 3.82 -15.34 6.68
C THR A 431 5.19 -15.43 6.01
N TRP A 432 6.24 -15.82 6.77
CA TRP A 432 7.55 -16.12 6.20
C TRP A 432 7.53 -17.33 5.26
N VAL A 433 6.86 -18.42 5.66
CA VAL A 433 6.73 -19.60 4.80
C VAL A 433 6.04 -19.24 3.48
N ARG A 434 4.91 -18.52 3.54
CA ARG A 434 4.17 -18.06 2.35
C ARG A 434 5.02 -17.15 1.47
N PHE A 435 5.77 -16.22 2.06
CA PHE A 435 6.68 -15.31 1.35
C PHE A 435 7.80 -16.04 0.61
N PHE A 436 8.45 -17.01 1.27
CA PHE A 436 9.52 -17.80 0.64
C PHE A 436 8.99 -18.74 -0.44
N VAL A 437 7.82 -19.34 -0.23
CA VAL A 437 7.16 -20.17 -1.26
C VAL A 437 6.85 -19.33 -2.49
N TRP A 438 6.24 -18.15 -2.33
CA TRP A 438 5.95 -17.23 -3.43
C TRP A 438 7.22 -16.77 -4.15
N SER A 439 8.24 -16.37 -3.40
CA SER A 439 9.54 -15.96 -3.95
C SER A 439 10.20 -17.12 -4.72
N GLY A 440 10.11 -18.35 -4.21
CA GLY A 440 10.60 -19.56 -4.85
C GLY A 440 9.91 -19.84 -6.19
N ILE A 441 8.59 -19.69 -6.26
CA ILE A 441 7.84 -19.76 -7.52
C ILE A 441 8.35 -18.70 -8.50
N GLY A 442 8.58 -17.48 -8.03
CA GLY A 442 9.15 -16.39 -8.83
C GLY A 442 10.52 -16.75 -9.41
N PHE A 443 11.41 -17.36 -8.62
CA PHE A 443 12.71 -17.83 -9.11
C PHE A 443 12.56 -18.87 -10.22
N VAL A 444 11.67 -19.85 -10.04
CA VAL A 444 11.40 -20.88 -11.06
C VAL A 444 10.90 -20.23 -12.35
N VAL A 445 9.94 -19.31 -12.27
CA VAL A 445 9.42 -18.57 -13.44
C VAL A 445 10.53 -17.76 -14.15
N TYR A 446 11.41 -17.12 -13.39
CA TYR A 446 12.54 -16.37 -13.96
C TYR A 446 13.49 -17.26 -14.76
N PHE A 447 13.93 -18.38 -14.20
CA PHE A 447 14.89 -19.25 -14.88
C PHE A 447 14.27 -20.00 -16.07
N LEU A 448 12.98 -20.34 -16.00
CA LEU A 448 12.28 -21.00 -17.09
C LEU A 448 11.93 -20.04 -18.24
N TYR A 449 11.48 -18.83 -17.92
CA TYR A 449 10.95 -17.87 -18.91
C TYR A 449 11.70 -16.54 -18.92
N GLY A 450 11.81 -15.85 -17.79
CA GLY A 450 12.31 -14.47 -17.70
C GLY A 450 13.71 -14.28 -18.28
N ASN A 451 14.66 -15.12 -17.88
CA ASN A 451 16.06 -15.05 -18.32
C ASN A 451 16.22 -15.32 -19.83
N LYS A 452 15.31 -16.10 -20.45
CA LYS A 452 15.35 -16.39 -21.89
C LYS A 452 14.70 -15.29 -22.73
N ASN A 453 13.71 -14.60 -22.17
CA ASN A 453 12.86 -13.65 -22.91
C ASN A 453 13.15 -12.18 -22.61
N SER A 454 13.95 -11.91 -21.57
CA SER A 454 14.45 -10.58 -21.21
C SER A 454 15.03 -9.84 -22.41
N VAL A 455 14.53 -8.62 -22.63
CA VAL A 455 14.96 -7.77 -23.75
C VAL A 455 16.46 -7.47 -23.66
N LEU A 456 16.97 -7.21 -22.45
CA LEU A 456 18.40 -7.02 -22.21
C LEU A 456 19.22 -8.26 -22.61
N THR A 457 18.73 -9.46 -22.33
CA THR A 457 19.40 -10.70 -22.77
C THR A 457 19.45 -10.82 -24.28
N LYS A 458 18.40 -10.38 -24.98
CA LYS A 458 18.36 -10.43 -26.45
C LYS A 458 19.27 -9.37 -27.06
N THR A 459 19.33 -8.18 -26.48
CA THR A 459 20.24 -7.11 -26.91
C THR A 459 21.70 -7.48 -26.69
N ASP A 460 22.05 -8.02 -25.51
CA ASP A 460 23.43 -8.48 -25.20
C ASP A 460 23.89 -9.67 -26.04
N LYS A 461 22.96 -10.44 -26.62
CA LYS A 461 23.26 -11.53 -27.57
C LYS A 461 23.38 -11.05 -29.02
N ALA A 462 22.84 -9.87 -29.32
CA ALA A 462 22.85 -9.27 -30.65
C ALA A 462 24.04 -8.29 -30.83
N ALA A 463 24.53 -7.73 -29.72
CA ALA A 463 25.84 -7.08 -29.62
C ALA A 463 26.95 -8.12 -29.46
#